data_AF-A0A1I3W4L6-F1
#
_entry.id   AF-A0A1I3W4L6-F1
#
_cell.length_a   1.000
_cell.length_b   1.000
_cell.length_c   1.000
_cell.angle_alpha   90.00
_cell.angle_beta   90.00
_cell.angle_gamma   90.00
#
_symmetry.space_group_name_H-M   'P 1'
#
loop_
_entity.id
_entity.type
_entity.pdbx_description
1 polymer ?
#
loop_
_entity_poly.entity_id
_entity_poly.type
_entity_poly.pdbx_seq_one_letter_code
_entity_poly.pdbx_strand_id
1 'polypeptide(L)'
;MGDGRVGGEPRVACGGGVRRRRPRRRLARSHVPGGTLRPVTAEGYYGDLAGASEPAPALNTGVRQRSAETAAQGPEALAAEVGAARERLRVRLAQEPADRLMTVRHQGHTLLLDEYLRTRCVELAVHTEDLALSVSSDVRTPGTTLTAAVDVLVGAARNRRGDAEVLHALARRERDGHDALRVL
;
A
#
# COMPACT_ATOMS: atom_id res chain seq x y z
N MET A 1 67.32 -43.14 -10.30
CA MET A 1 66.11 -43.90 -9.93
C MET A 1 65.09 -42.85 -9.52
N GLY A 2 64.16 -42.42 -10.37
CA GLY A 2 63.12 -43.26 -10.99
C GLY A 2 62.23 -43.77 -9.85
N ASP A 3 60.94 -43.50 -9.74
CA ASP A 3 59.89 -43.30 -10.73
C ASP A 3 58.60 -42.96 -9.95
N GLY A 4 57.52 -42.52 -10.62
CA GLY A 4 56.17 -42.70 -10.08
C GLY A 4 55.28 -41.45 -10.00
N ARG A 5 54.86 -40.92 -11.15
CA ARG A 5 53.56 -40.23 -11.26
C ARG A 5 52.43 -41.28 -11.34
N VAL A 6 51.44 -41.21 -10.44
CA VAL A 6 50.03 -41.57 -10.70
C VAL A 6 49.22 -40.69 -9.73
N GLY A 7 48.44 -39.71 -10.15
CA GLY A 7 47.21 -39.86 -10.93
C GLY A 7 46.03 -39.76 -9.95
N GLY A 8 45.37 -38.61 -9.89
CA GLY A 8 44.22 -38.38 -9.01
C GLY A 8 43.66 -36.97 -9.15
N GLU A 9 42.87 -36.73 -10.20
CA GLU A 9 42.02 -35.55 -10.32
C GLU A 9 41.07 -35.41 -9.12
N PRO A 10 40.93 -34.23 -8.50
CA PRO A 10 39.70 -33.92 -7.79
C PRO A 10 38.63 -33.54 -8.81
N ARG A 11 37.71 -34.48 -9.02
CA ARG A 11 36.47 -34.31 -9.79
C ARG A 11 35.75 -33.03 -9.36
N VAL A 12 35.51 -32.17 -10.34
CA VAL A 12 34.57 -31.05 -10.28
C VAL A 12 33.19 -31.61 -9.90
N ALA A 13 32.78 -31.41 -8.65
CA ALA A 13 31.41 -31.67 -8.24
C ALA A 13 30.53 -30.52 -8.74
N CYS A 14 30.00 -30.67 -9.95
CA CYS A 14 28.83 -29.94 -10.43
C CYS A 14 27.63 -30.26 -9.53
N GLY A 15 27.52 -29.56 -8.41
CA GLY A 15 26.33 -29.55 -7.56
C GLY A 15 25.20 -28.80 -8.23
N GLY A 16 24.53 -29.45 -9.19
CA GLY A 16 23.27 -29.00 -9.78
C GLY A 16 22.16 -28.97 -8.72
N GLY A 17 22.13 -27.89 -7.93
CA GLY A 17 21.02 -27.58 -7.04
C GLY A 17 19.81 -27.18 -7.87
N VAL A 18 19.02 -28.16 -8.30
CA VAL A 18 17.67 -27.93 -8.84
C VAL A 18 16.86 -27.27 -7.73
N ARG A 19 16.79 -25.93 -7.74
CA ARG A 19 15.83 -25.18 -6.93
C ARG A 19 14.45 -25.60 -7.43
N ARG A 20 13.85 -26.57 -6.74
CA ARG A 20 12.45 -26.97 -6.95
C ARG A 20 11.62 -25.71 -6.76
N ARG A 21 11.14 -25.13 -7.87
CA ARG A 21 10.15 -24.06 -7.87
C ARG A 21 8.98 -24.57 -7.05
N ARG A 22 8.72 -23.97 -5.89
CA ARG A 22 7.49 -24.24 -5.14
C ARG A 22 6.32 -23.94 -6.09
N PRO A 23 5.38 -24.87 -6.28
CA PRO A 23 4.23 -24.58 -7.13
C PRO A 23 3.52 -23.35 -6.57
N ARG A 24 3.22 -22.39 -7.45
CA ARG A 24 2.37 -21.24 -7.11
C ARG A 24 1.06 -21.80 -6.59
N ARG A 25 0.86 -21.72 -5.27
CA ARG A 25 -0.40 -22.11 -4.63
C ARG A 25 -1.45 -21.16 -5.22
N ARG A 26 -2.25 -21.66 -6.16
CA ARG A 26 -3.41 -20.96 -6.67
C ARG A 26 -4.26 -20.68 -5.44
N LEU A 27 -4.34 -19.43 -5.00
CA LEU A 27 -5.27 -19.06 -3.94
C LEU A 27 -6.64 -19.42 -4.49
N ALA A 28 -7.21 -20.51 -3.95
CA ALA A 28 -8.56 -20.92 -4.26
C ALA A 28 -9.47 -19.73 -3.95
N ARG A 29 -10.36 -19.41 -4.90
CA ARG A 29 -11.44 -18.44 -4.66
C ARG A 29 -12.25 -18.98 -3.49
N SER A 30 -12.07 -18.41 -2.31
CA SER A 30 -12.94 -18.68 -1.17
C SER A 30 -14.30 -18.08 -1.49
N HIS A 31 -15.27 -18.93 -1.79
CA HIS A 31 -16.67 -18.56 -1.87
C HIS A 31 -17.15 -18.19 -0.47
N VAL A 32 -17.49 -16.92 -0.26
CA VAL A 32 -18.14 -16.41 0.94
C VAL A 32 -19.65 -16.51 0.72
N PRO A 33 -20.44 -17.02 1.69
CA PRO A 33 -21.88 -17.19 1.50
C PRO A 33 -22.61 -15.85 1.49
N GLY A 34 -23.36 -15.61 0.41
CA GLY A 34 -24.78 -15.20 0.44
C GLY A 34 -25.20 -13.84 1.01
N GLY A 35 -24.29 -12.96 1.42
CA GLY A 35 -24.60 -11.54 1.62
C GLY A 35 -23.94 -10.73 0.52
N THR A 36 -24.71 -10.06 -0.34
CA THR A 36 -24.17 -9.09 -1.30
C THR A 36 -23.68 -7.85 -0.57
N LEU A 37 -22.49 -7.94 0.05
CA LEU A 37 -21.80 -6.78 0.56
C LEU A 37 -21.56 -5.85 -0.62
N ARG A 38 -22.31 -4.74 -0.67
CA ARG A 38 -22.13 -3.71 -1.68
C ARG A 38 -20.70 -3.18 -1.58
N PRO A 39 -19.94 -3.16 -2.70
CA PRO A 39 -18.62 -2.55 -2.67
C PRO A 39 -18.74 -1.07 -2.25
N VAL A 40 -17.86 -0.62 -1.36
CA VAL A 40 -17.76 0.78 -0.98
C VAL A 40 -16.78 1.50 -1.91
N THR A 41 -16.94 2.82 -2.04
CA THR A 41 -15.97 3.66 -2.75
C THR A 41 -14.78 3.99 -1.84
N ALA A 42 -13.71 4.57 -2.40
CA ALA A 42 -12.58 5.05 -1.64
C ALA A 42 -12.97 6.16 -0.64
N GLU A 43 -13.88 7.04 -1.03
CA GLU A 43 -14.46 8.07 -0.15
C GLU A 43 -15.27 7.44 0.98
N GLY A 44 -16.03 6.37 0.71
CA GLY A 44 -16.75 5.62 1.74
C GLY A 44 -15.78 4.93 2.70
N TYR A 45 -14.74 4.29 2.17
CA TYR A 45 -13.69 3.63 2.93
C TYR A 45 -13.00 4.58 3.92
N TYR A 46 -12.56 5.76 3.47
CA TYR A 46 -12.01 6.75 4.38
C TYR A 46 -13.10 7.44 5.21
N GLY A 47 -14.32 7.60 4.70
CA GLY A 47 -15.45 8.15 5.44
C GLY A 47 -15.74 7.36 6.73
N ASP A 48 -15.72 6.03 6.63
CA ASP A 48 -15.99 5.11 7.75
C ASP A 48 -14.80 4.94 8.71
N LEU A 49 -13.61 5.47 8.36
CA LEU A 49 -12.41 5.36 9.17
C LEU A 49 -12.50 6.24 10.44
N ALA A 50 -12.97 5.67 11.54
CA ALA A 50 -13.01 6.33 12.85
C ALA A 50 -11.63 6.33 13.54
N GLY A 51 -11.31 7.42 14.24
CA GLY A 51 -10.12 7.51 15.11
C GLY A 51 -8.76 7.58 14.39
N ALA A 52 -8.71 7.68 13.07
CA ALA A 52 -7.44 7.82 12.35
C ALA A 52 -6.68 9.11 12.69
N SER A 53 -7.42 10.19 12.94
CA SER A 53 -6.86 11.48 13.36
C SER A 53 -6.41 11.50 14.83
N GLU A 54 -6.62 10.42 15.59
CA GLU A 54 -6.22 10.29 16.99
C GLU A 54 -4.91 9.51 17.15
N PRO A 55 -3.96 9.98 17.97
CA PRO A 55 -2.74 9.23 18.24
C PRO A 55 -3.04 7.99 19.11
N ALA A 56 -3.31 6.84 18.49
CA ALA A 56 -3.53 5.56 19.20
C ALA A 56 -2.20 4.91 19.66
N PRO A 57 -1.81 4.95 20.96
CA PRO A 57 -0.43 4.69 21.38
C PRO A 57 0.05 3.24 21.17
N ALA A 58 -0.83 2.24 21.37
CA ALA A 58 -0.45 0.82 21.32
C ALA A 58 -0.31 0.27 19.88
N LEU A 59 -1.19 0.70 18.96
CA LEU A 59 -1.07 0.36 17.53
C LEU A 59 0.20 0.97 16.93
N ASN A 60 0.56 2.17 17.38
CA ASN A 60 1.77 2.87 16.98
C ASN A 60 3.05 2.11 17.34
N THR A 61 3.15 1.46 18.51
CA THR A 61 4.35 0.70 18.89
C THR A 61 4.59 -0.50 17.97
N GLY A 62 3.55 -1.28 17.69
CA GLY A 62 3.66 -2.45 16.82
C GLY A 62 3.99 -2.08 15.36
N VAL A 63 3.41 -0.99 14.86
CA VAL A 63 3.75 -0.44 13.54
C VAL A 63 5.21 0.03 13.53
N ARG A 64 5.63 0.84 14.51
CA ARG A 64 7.01 1.35 14.61
C ARG A 64 8.04 0.23 14.65
N GLN A 65 7.79 -0.83 15.41
CA GLN A 65 8.70 -1.98 15.48
C GLN A 65 8.84 -2.67 14.11
N ARG A 66 7.74 -3.00 13.43
CA ARG A 66 7.78 -3.61 12.09
C ARG A 66 8.41 -2.68 11.04
N SER A 67 8.14 -1.38 11.14
CA SER A 67 8.77 -0.38 10.28
C SER A 67 10.28 -0.32 10.51
N ALA A 68 10.75 -0.38 11.76
CA ALA A 68 12.18 -0.41 12.09
C ALA A 68 12.86 -1.70 11.60
N GLU A 69 12.23 -2.86 11.76
CA GLU A 69 12.72 -4.14 11.24
C GLU A 69 12.85 -4.13 9.71
N THR A 70 11.88 -3.52 9.02
CA THR A 70 11.93 -3.34 7.55
C THR A 70 13.03 -2.35 7.16
N ALA A 71 13.12 -1.22 7.86
CA ALA A 71 14.13 -0.18 7.62
C ALA A 71 15.56 -0.65 7.90
N ALA A 72 15.76 -1.65 8.77
CA ALA A 72 17.07 -2.22 9.07
C ALA A 72 17.79 -2.83 7.85
N GLN A 73 17.05 -3.12 6.77
CA GLN A 73 17.62 -3.60 5.50
C GLN A 73 18.25 -2.48 4.66
N GLY A 74 18.03 -1.21 5.03
CA GLY A 74 18.59 -0.05 4.37
C GLY A 74 17.77 0.48 3.19
N PRO A 75 18.02 1.75 2.78
CA PRO A 75 17.26 2.42 1.74
C PRO A 75 17.46 1.80 0.35
N GLU A 76 18.64 1.25 0.04
CA GLU A 76 18.92 0.61 -1.25
C GLU A 76 18.09 -0.67 -1.45
N ALA A 77 17.96 -1.48 -0.40
CA ALA A 77 17.13 -2.68 -0.43
C ALA A 77 15.66 -2.31 -0.65
N LEU A 78 15.16 -1.31 0.08
CA LEU A 78 13.81 -0.79 -0.09
C LEU A 78 13.56 -0.25 -1.51
N ALA A 79 14.49 0.53 -2.06
CA ALA A 79 14.39 1.06 -3.41
C ALA A 79 14.32 -0.07 -4.45
N ALA A 80 15.12 -1.12 -4.30
CA ALA A 80 15.08 -2.29 -5.17
C ALA A 80 13.74 -3.04 -5.08
N GLU A 81 13.20 -3.23 -3.87
CA GLU A 81 11.91 -3.87 -3.67
C GLU A 81 10.74 -3.07 -4.26
N VAL A 82 10.72 -1.76 -4.04
CA VAL A 82 9.72 -0.84 -4.62
C VAL A 82 9.81 -0.86 -6.14
N GLY A 83 11.02 -0.80 -6.71
CA GLY A 83 11.23 -0.91 -8.15
C GLY A 83 10.68 -2.23 -8.73
N ALA A 84 11.02 -3.36 -8.09
CA ALA A 84 10.50 -4.67 -8.50
C ALA A 84 8.97 -4.78 -8.34
N ALA A 85 8.39 -4.14 -7.32
CA ALA A 85 6.96 -4.09 -7.13
C ALA A 85 6.25 -3.29 -8.21
N ARG A 86 6.79 -2.12 -8.56
CA ARG A 86 6.29 -1.26 -9.63
C ARG A 86 6.22 -2.00 -10.96
N GLU A 87 7.31 -2.63 -11.39
CA GLU A 87 7.34 -3.34 -12.68
C GLU A 87 6.31 -4.48 -12.74
N ARG A 88 6.18 -5.23 -11.64
CA ARG A 88 5.18 -6.30 -11.54
C ARG A 88 3.75 -5.78 -11.60
N LEU A 89 3.46 -4.67 -10.91
CA LEU A 89 2.13 -4.06 -10.89
C LEU A 89 1.78 -3.46 -12.24
N ARG A 90 2.74 -2.83 -12.94
CA ARG A 90 2.55 -2.27 -14.28
C ARG A 90 2.04 -3.32 -15.27
N VAL A 91 2.59 -4.53 -15.22
CA VAL A 91 2.13 -5.64 -16.07
C VAL A 91 0.81 -6.23 -15.58
N ARG A 92 0.68 -6.45 -14.27
CA ARG A 92 -0.48 -7.15 -13.71
C ARG A 92 -1.77 -6.34 -13.82
N LEU A 93 -1.75 -5.06 -13.44
CA LEU A 93 -2.96 -4.24 -13.37
C LEU A 93 -3.63 -4.09 -14.74
N ALA A 94 -2.85 -4.02 -15.81
CA ALA A 94 -3.37 -3.96 -17.19
C ALA A 94 -4.15 -5.22 -17.61
N GLN A 95 -4.05 -6.32 -16.86
CA GLN A 95 -4.70 -7.60 -17.16
C GLN A 95 -5.87 -7.90 -16.21
N GLU A 96 -6.12 -7.03 -15.22
CA GLU A 96 -7.22 -7.24 -14.27
C GLU A 96 -8.54 -6.77 -14.88
N PRO A 97 -9.65 -7.48 -14.64
CA PRO A 97 -10.95 -7.06 -15.14
C PRO A 97 -11.49 -5.87 -14.33
N ALA A 98 -12.30 -5.01 -14.97
CA ALA A 98 -12.84 -3.79 -14.36
C ALA A 98 -13.75 -4.05 -13.15
N ASP A 99 -14.41 -5.22 -13.10
CA ASP A 99 -15.30 -5.63 -12.02
C ASP A 99 -14.57 -6.38 -10.89
N ARG A 100 -13.24 -6.41 -10.90
CA ARG A 100 -12.46 -7.11 -9.89
C ARG A 100 -12.70 -6.52 -8.50
N LEU A 101 -13.12 -7.38 -7.57
CA LEU A 101 -13.31 -7.02 -6.17
C LEU A 101 -12.05 -7.27 -5.32
N MET A 102 -11.85 -6.41 -4.32
CA MET A 102 -10.78 -6.48 -3.33
C MET A 102 -11.33 -6.34 -1.91
N THR A 103 -10.99 -7.29 -1.03
CA THR A 103 -11.40 -7.27 0.38
C THR A 103 -10.27 -6.73 1.25
N VAL A 104 -10.53 -5.66 2.00
CA VAL A 104 -9.57 -5.06 2.94
C VAL A 104 -9.79 -5.66 4.32
N ARG A 105 -8.91 -6.59 4.70
CA ARG A 105 -9.09 -7.45 5.90
C ARG A 105 -9.25 -6.70 7.22
N HIS A 106 -8.70 -5.50 7.34
CA HIS A 106 -8.69 -4.77 8.61
C HIS A 106 -10.01 -4.05 8.93
N GLN A 107 -10.88 -3.84 7.94
CA GLN A 107 -12.14 -3.10 8.13
C GLN A 107 -13.37 -3.84 7.57
N GLY A 108 -13.19 -5.03 6.99
CA GLY A 108 -14.30 -5.82 6.45
C GLY A 108 -14.91 -5.25 5.17
N HIS A 109 -14.41 -4.13 4.65
CA HIS A 109 -14.88 -3.55 3.39
C HIS A 109 -14.46 -4.38 2.18
N THR A 110 -15.34 -4.38 1.18
CA THR A 110 -15.04 -4.82 -0.18
C THR A 110 -15.09 -3.59 -1.08
N LEU A 111 -14.12 -3.45 -1.98
CA LEU A 111 -14.04 -2.38 -2.97
C LEU A 111 -13.86 -2.98 -4.36
N LEU A 112 -14.23 -2.24 -5.41
CA LEU A 112 -13.66 -2.50 -6.74
C LEU A 112 -12.15 -2.24 -6.70
N LEU A 113 -11.40 -2.88 -7.60
CA LEU A 113 -9.95 -2.69 -7.70
C LEU A 113 -9.62 -1.21 -7.93
N ASP A 114 -10.38 -0.50 -8.76
CA ASP A 114 -10.16 0.91 -9.05
C ASP A 114 -10.33 1.78 -7.79
N GLU A 115 -11.40 1.54 -7.01
CA GLU A 115 -11.62 2.21 -5.73
C GLU A 115 -10.51 1.86 -4.72
N TYR A 116 -10.08 0.60 -4.68
CA TYR A 116 -8.93 0.20 -3.86
C TYR A 116 -7.64 0.93 -4.28
N LEU A 117 -7.38 1.09 -5.58
CA LEU A 117 -6.21 1.81 -6.09
C LEU A 117 -6.28 3.31 -5.76
N ARG A 118 -7.47 3.92 -5.75
CA ARG A 118 -7.66 5.29 -5.26
C ARG A 118 -7.26 5.43 -3.79
N THR A 119 -7.54 4.43 -2.94
CA THR A 119 -6.98 4.43 -1.56
C THR A 119 -5.46 4.38 -1.56
N ARG A 120 -4.84 3.61 -2.47
CA ARG A 120 -3.38 3.56 -2.55
C ARG A 120 -2.77 4.88 -3.05
N CYS A 121 -3.47 5.64 -3.88
CA CYS A 121 -3.05 7.00 -4.27
C CYS A 121 -2.98 7.93 -3.05
N VAL A 122 -3.96 7.87 -2.14
CA VAL A 122 -3.92 8.64 -0.87
C VAL A 122 -2.68 8.26 -0.05
N GLU A 123 -2.50 6.97 0.24
CA GLU A 123 -1.37 6.48 1.05
C GLU A 123 -0.01 6.86 0.45
N LEU A 124 0.14 6.70 -0.88
CA LEU A 124 1.39 7.04 -1.57
C LEU A 124 1.65 8.55 -1.56
N ALA A 125 0.62 9.38 -1.75
CA ALA A 125 0.76 10.83 -1.68
C ALA A 125 1.19 11.28 -0.28
N VAL A 126 0.43 10.90 0.75
CA VAL A 126 0.71 11.27 2.14
C VAL A 126 2.12 10.82 2.54
N HIS A 127 2.45 9.54 2.34
CA HIS A 127 3.75 9.03 2.77
C HIS A 127 4.93 9.54 1.95
N THR A 128 4.74 9.89 0.68
CA THR A 128 5.81 10.50 -0.12
C THR A 128 6.10 11.91 0.38
N GLU A 129 5.08 12.73 0.62
CA GLU A 129 5.26 14.08 1.17
C GLU A 129 5.84 14.03 2.60
N ASP A 130 5.33 13.15 3.47
CA ASP A 130 5.86 12.97 4.83
C ASP A 130 7.33 12.56 4.83
N LEU A 131 7.70 11.62 3.96
CA LEU A 131 9.09 11.19 3.82
C LEU A 131 9.96 12.33 3.29
N ALA A 132 9.50 13.04 2.26
CA ALA A 132 10.23 14.16 1.68
C ALA A 132 10.49 15.25 2.72
N LEU A 133 9.49 15.61 3.54
CA LEU A 133 9.65 16.52 4.66
C LEU A 133 10.64 15.99 5.70
N SER A 134 10.53 14.71 6.07
CA SER A 134 11.37 14.08 7.10
C SER A 134 12.85 14.06 6.73
N VAL A 135 13.18 13.91 5.45
CA VAL A 135 14.56 13.86 4.94
C VAL A 135 14.99 15.14 4.22
N SER A 136 14.20 16.21 4.31
CA SER A 136 14.44 17.49 3.64
C SER A 136 14.72 17.35 2.12
N SER A 137 13.91 16.52 1.46
CA SER A 137 13.96 16.28 0.01
C SER A 137 12.95 17.12 -0.74
N ASP A 138 13.31 17.53 -1.96
CA ASP A 138 12.44 18.26 -2.89
C ASP A 138 11.59 17.34 -3.79
N VAL A 139 11.65 16.02 -3.59
CA VAL A 139 10.74 15.09 -4.27
C VAL A 139 9.30 15.43 -3.91
N ARG A 140 8.43 15.44 -4.92
CA ARG A 140 6.99 15.68 -4.77
C ARG A 140 6.20 14.56 -5.41
N THR A 141 5.03 14.31 -4.85
CA THR A 141 4.03 13.42 -5.41
C THR A 141 3.62 13.88 -6.81
N PRO A 142 3.46 12.98 -7.80
CA PRO A 142 2.92 13.36 -9.11
C PRO A 142 1.55 14.03 -8.99
N GLY A 143 1.34 15.11 -9.75
CA GLY A 143 0.11 15.92 -9.65
C GLY A 143 -1.19 15.11 -9.81
N THR A 144 -1.21 14.12 -10.71
CA THR A 144 -2.38 13.24 -10.89
C THR A 144 -2.68 12.37 -9.67
N THR A 145 -1.64 11.89 -8.98
CA THR A 145 -1.80 11.15 -7.72
C THR A 145 -2.26 12.07 -6.60
N LEU A 146 -1.74 13.29 -6.54
CA LEU A 146 -2.16 14.30 -5.57
C LEU A 146 -3.63 14.70 -5.77
N THR A 147 -4.06 14.97 -7.01
CA THR A 147 -5.47 15.23 -7.33
C THR A 147 -6.36 14.08 -6.87
N ALA A 148 -6.03 12.83 -7.22
CA ALA A 148 -6.81 11.67 -6.80
C ALA A 148 -6.89 11.54 -5.27
N ALA A 149 -5.79 11.82 -4.57
CA ALA A 149 -5.76 11.79 -3.11
C ALA A 149 -6.66 12.87 -2.50
N VAL A 150 -6.55 14.11 -2.98
CA VAL A 150 -7.38 15.25 -2.53
C VAL A 150 -8.86 14.98 -2.79
N ASP A 151 -9.23 14.48 -3.97
CA ASP A 151 -10.62 14.15 -4.31
C ASP A 151 -11.20 13.11 -3.34
N VAL A 152 -10.44 12.05 -3.03
CA VAL A 152 -10.85 11.01 -2.10
C VAL A 152 -11.02 11.57 -0.68
N LEU A 153 -10.07 12.38 -0.21
CA LEU A 153 -10.12 12.95 1.14
C LEU A 153 -11.26 13.96 1.28
N VAL A 154 -11.49 14.84 0.29
CA VAL A 154 -12.63 15.76 0.30
C VAL A 154 -13.95 14.98 0.25
N GLY A 155 -14.04 13.94 -0.58
CA GLY A 155 -15.22 13.07 -0.61
C GLY A 155 -15.48 12.36 0.72
N ALA A 156 -14.42 11.87 1.37
CA ALA A 156 -14.52 11.27 2.70
C ALA A 156 -14.97 12.28 3.78
N ALA A 157 -14.45 13.50 3.74
CA ALA A 157 -14.90 14.59 4.62
C ALA A 157 -16.40 14.88 4.44
N ARG A 158 -16.87 14.94 3.18
CA ARG A 158 -18.30 15.11 2.87
C ARG A 158 -19.15 13.97 3.42
N ASN A 159 -18.68 12.73 3.32
CA ASN A 159 -19.38 11.58 3.90
C ASN A 159 -19.47 11.65 5.43
N ARG A 160 -18.43 12.17 6.12
CA ARG A 160 -18.40 12.27 7.59
C ARG A 160 -19.18 13.45 8.15
N ARG A 161 -19.14 14.60 7.46
CA ARG A 161 -19.55 15.91 8.00
C ARG A 161 -20.66 16.59 7.20
N GLY A 162 -20.91 16.14 5.98
CA GLY A 162 -21.84 16.77 5.04
C GLY A 162 -21.25 17.96 4.28
N ASP A 163 -21.89 18.29 3.15
CA ASP A 163 -21.37 19.25 2.18
C ASP A 163 -21.26 20.68 2.74
N ALA A 164 -22.21 21.11 3.57
CA ALA A 164 -22.23 22.47 4.12
C ALA A 164 -21.04 22.73 5.06
N GLU A 165 -20.70 21.77 5.93
CA GLU A 165 -19.55 21.88 6.83
C GLU A 165 -18.23 21.90 6.05
N VAL A 166 -18.08 21.01 5.07
CA VAL A 166 -16.90 20.97 4.20
C VAL A 166 -16.75 22.28 3.42
N LEU A 167 -17.85 22.82 2.89
CA LEU A 167 -17.83 24.12 2.19
C LEU A 167 -17.41 25.25 3.13
N HIS A 168 -17.92 25.27 4.37
CA HIS A 168 -17.52 26.26 5.36
C HIS A 168 -16.02 26.18 5.68
N ALA A 169 -15.50 24.98 5.91
CA ALA A 169 -14.09 24.76 6.20
C ALA A 169 -13.16 25.14 5.03
N LEU A 170 -13.53 24.81 3.79
CA LEU A 170 -12.78 25.18 2.58
C LEU A 170 -12.80 26.69 2.33
N ALA A 171 -13.92 27.35 2.56
CA ALA A 171 -14.08 28.77 2.26
C ALA A 171 -13.46 29.67 3.34
N ARG A 172 -13.59 29.28 4.63
CA ARG A 172 -13.28 30.12 5.79
C ARG A 172 -12.87 29.27 6.97
N ARG A 173 -11.57 29.24 7.27
CA ARG A 173 -11.01 28.47 8.39
C ARG A 173 -11.67 28.82 9.73
N GLU A 174 -12.05 30.07 9.95
CA GLU A 174 -12.72 30.51 11.18
C GLU A 174 -14.14 29.94 11.35
N ARG A 175 -14.70 29.29 10.32
CA ARG A 175 -15.99 28.59 10.35
C ARG A 175 -15.84 27.08 10.41
N ASP A 176 -14.61 26.56 10.47
CA ASP A 176 -14.36 25.13 10.64
C ASP A 176 -14.49 24.72 12.11
N GLY A 177 -15.72 24.64 12.60
CA GLY A 177 -16.01 24.33 14.01
C GLY A 177 -15.75 22.87 14.41
N HIS A 178 -15.50 21.99 13.44
CA HIS A 178 -15.44 20.54 13.65
C HIS A 178 -14.24 19.86 12.98
N ASP A 179 -13.24 20.65 12.57
CA ASP A 179 -12.10 20.18 11.77
C ASP A 179 -12.56 19.32 10.58
N ALA A 180 -13.52 19.82 9.80
CA ALA A 180 -14.27 19.03 8.83
C ALA A 180 -13.38 18.41 7.75
N LEU A 181 -12.24 19.03 7.45
CA LEU A 181 -11.25 18.55 6.48
C LEU A 181 -10.23 17.57 7.07
N ARG A 182 -10.26 17.33 8.39
CA ARG A 182 -9.33 16.41 9.07
C ARG A 182 -9.82 14.97 8.96
N VAL A 183 -9.47 14.33 7.85
CA VAL A 183 -9.89 12.95 7.53
C VAL A 183 -8.91 11.91 8.07
N LEU A 184 -7.60 12.19 8.01
CA LEU A 184 -6.53 11.32 8.48
C LEU A 184 -5.93 11.83 9.80
#